data_AF-A0AAD0PZ23-F1
#
_entry.id   AF-A0AAD0PZ23-F1
#
_cell.length_a   1.000
_cell.length_b   1.000
_cell.length_c   1.000
_cell.angle_alpha   90.00
_cell.angle_beta   90.00
_cell.angle_gamma   90.00
#
_symmetry.space_group_name_H-M   'P 1'
#
loop_
_entity.id
_entity.type
_entity.pdbx_description
1 polymer ?
#
loop_
_entity_poly.entity_id
_entity_poly.type
_entity_poly.pdbx_seq_one_letter_code
_entity_poly.pdbx_strand_id
1 'polypeptide(L)'
;MNDKKFWKIVYLHIVKYNYNILYYRPEKKDVWLINDDNELVRFIYSNNFKTTEIDSVISNIIRNETRLKKMFKLKNLKIKIIFVSPEYDEIITDYKKYKISSDLIIERVLFNEKNSKLFVKERDLKFIEDSPDTSRYKTRVVELYKKQTLNKTVFDVKFNIISLCYLLLFFLKYVSIYASNGSFSIYKFLGYDYQGIISGQFYRLITSVFVVNDFMSLFIVVVSIFVSSLLFNKNLNIRESSVILITTAIIFNLFLLFGYSGDLNIPVVSYLAVLGSIFLTQLSKKSNNLQFMYAVSLSLVYLLGSAILLNTNVALYIFSFIVGVFLQLLLLNKRSIYILSIAFVLIMVSGIVVKIANIDTKSKVNTYLVRKIDKRLEKPRSDEDIFNLEKELTSRNKSALTYYELGMIKMTNLSVNDAKKVFLEGIQFDSSFAPLYYKLALIERQEGNYSKSKEYADKALKISNLEKYKNLVEELSNY
;
A
#
# COMPACT_ATOMS: atom_id res chain seq x y z
N MET A 1 -34.80 25.01 30.16
CA MET A 1 -33.49 25.04 29.43
C MET A 1 -33.56 26.04 28.28
N ASN A 2 -32.54 26.87 28.03
CA ASN A 2 -32.55 27.87 26.95
C ASN A 2 -31.89 27.38 25.63
N ASP A 3 -32.11 28.12 24.53
CA ASP A 3 -31.55 27.87 23.19
C ASP A 3 -30.02 27.66 23.19
N LYS A 4 -29.32 28.30 24.12
CA LYS A 4 -27.86 28.24 24.23
C LYS A 4 -27.39 26.84 24.63
N LYS A 5 -27.99 26.26 25.67
CA LYS A 5 -27.63 24.90 26.12
C LYS A 5 -27.99 23.85 25.06
N PHE A 6 -29.05 24.07 24.26
CA PHE A 6 -29.39 23.22 23.11
C PHE A 6 -28.23 23.10 22.11
N TRP A 7 -27.66 24.22 21.64
CA TRP A 7 -26.56 24.19 20.67
C TRP A 7 -25.28 23.56 21.22
N LYS A 8 -25.00 23.73 22.52
CA LYS A 8 -23.85 23.08 23.18
C LYS A 8 -23.98 21.55 23.18
N ILE A 9 -25.17 21.02 23.47
CA ILE A 9 -25.41 19.57 23.46
C ILE A 9 -25.26 18.99 22.06
N VAL A 10 -25.85 19.64 21.06
CA VAL A 10 -25.73 19.22 19.65
C VAL A 10 -24.26 19.20 19.23
N TYR A 11 -23.51 20.26 19.57
CA TYR A 11 -22.07 20.33 19.29
C TYR A 11 -21.27 19.22 19.97
N LEU A 12 -21.55 18.92 21.25
CA LEU A 12 -20.92 17.81 21.98
C LEU A 12 -21.20 16.45 21.31
N HIS A 13 -22.42 16.21 20.86
CA HIS A 13 -22.78 14.97 20.18
C HIS A 13 -21.97 14.80 18.90
N ILE A 14 -21.80 15.87 18.14
CA ILE A 14 -21.04 15.83 16.89
C ILE A 14 -19.54 15.63 17.14
N VAL A 15 -18.95 16.43 18.03
CA VAL A 15 -17.49 16.50 18.17
C VAL A 15 -16.92 15.44 19.11
N LYS A 16 -17.64 15.08 20.19
CA LYS A 16 -17.13 14.19 21.24
C LYS A 16 -17.79 12.81 21.24
N TYR A 17 -19.06 12.72 20.84
CA TYR A 17 -19.79 11.44 20.81
C TYR A 17 -19.89 10.83 19.41
N ASN A 18 -19.16 11.38 18.43
CA ASN A 18 -19.05 10.87 17.06
C ASN A 18 -20.40 10.72 16.33
N TYR A 19 -21.31 11.67 16.53
CA TYR A 19 -22.52 11.76 15.71
C TYR A 19 -22.28 12.58 14.44
N ASN A 20 -22.82 12.12 13.32
CA ASN A 20 -22.88 12.85 12.07
C ASN A 20 -24.22 13.59 11.93
N ILE A 21 -24.20 14.79 11.35
CA ILE A 21 -25.44 15.54 11.09
C ILE A 21 -26.09 14.97 9.83
N LEU A 22 -27.29 14.40 9.98
CA LEU A 22 -28.07 13.91 8.85
C LEU A 22 -28.86 15.03 8.19
N TYR A 23 -29.52 15.83 9.01
CA TYR A 23 -30.43 16.86 8.52
C TYR A 23 -30.52 17.99 9.55
N TYR A 24 -30.58 19.22 9.06
CA TYR A 24 -30.76 20.39 9.90
C TYR A 24 -31.80 21.31 9.25
N ARG A 25 -32.86 21.65 10.00
CA ARG A 25 -33.87 22.63 9.59
C ARG A 25 -33.71 23.93 10.38
N PRO A 26 -33.15 24.99 9.78
CA PRO A 26 -32.83 26.23 10.49
C PRO A 26 -34.03 26.89 11.17
N GLU A 27 -35.14 26.99 10.44
CA GLU A 27 -36.38 27.67 10.89
C GLU A 27 -36.99 27.05 12.15
N LYS A 28 -36.90 25.72 12.27
CA LYS A 28 -37.56 24.97 13.35
C LYS A 28 -36.59 24.50 14.45
N LYS A 29 -35.30 24.87 14.36
CA LYS A 29 -34.24 24.39 15.26
C LYS A 29 -34.31 22.88 15.50
N ASP A 30 -34.42 22.15 14.40
CA ASP A 30 -34.60 20.70 14.36
C ASP A 30 -33.35 20.07 13.73
N VAL A 31 -32.61 19.29 14.51
CA VAL A 31 -31.34 18.69 14.13
C VAL A 31 -31.44 17.18 14.26
N TRP A 32 -31.18 16.47 13.17
CA TRP A 32 -31.10 15.02 13.13
C TRP A 32 -29.63 14.60 13.09
N LEU A 33 -29.26 13.73 14.02
CA LEU A 33 -27.95 13.16 14.17
C LEU A 33 -28.03 11.63 14.05
N ILE A 34 -26.94 11.02 13.57
CA ILE A 34 -26.76 9.56 13.53
C ILE A 34 -25.35 9.20 13.99
N ASN A 35 -25.19 8.14 14.78
CA ASN A 35 -23.88 7.59 15.11
C ASN A 35 -23.55 6.37 14.23
N ASP A 36 -22.34 5.83 14.40
CA ASP A 36 -21.86 4.65 13.67
C ASP A 36 -22.69 3.37 13.95
N ASP A 37 -23.42 3.33 15.06
CA ASP A 37 -24.32 2.24 15.45
C ASP A 37 -25.73 2.36 14.83
N ASN A 38 -25.94 3.34 13.94
CA ASN A 38 -27.24 3.68 13.35
C ASN A 38 -28.33 4.10 14.36
N GLU A 39 -27.95 4.55 15.57
CA GLU A 39 -28.88 5.21 16.47
C GLU A 39 -29.17 6.64 15.98
N LEU A 40 -30.45 6.92 15.73
CA LEU A 40 -30.91 8.23 15.32
C LEU A 40 -31.24 9.07 16.55
N VAL A 41 -30.69 10.26 16.64
CA VAL A 41 -31.02 11.24 17.69
C VAL A 41 -31.52 12.51 17.04
N ARG A 42 -32.74 12.91 17.38
CA ARG A 42 -33.37 14.14 16.90
C ARG A 42 -33.48 15.14 18.05
N PHE A 43 -32.88 16.30 17.88
CA PHE A 43 -32.98 17.42 18.81
C PHE A 43 -33.93 18.47 18.27
N ILE A 44 -34.94 18.85 19.06
CA ILE A 44 -35.93 19.89 18.71
C ILE A 44 -35.98 20.92 19.82
N TYR A 45 -35.84 22.20 19.47
CA TYR A 45 -35.99 23.32 20.40
C TYR A 45 -37.24 24.14 20.10
N SER A 46 -38.02 24.45 21.15
CA SER A 46 -39.11 25.44 21.12
C SER A 46 -39.09 26.25 22.43
N ASN A 47 -39.74 27.41 22.44
CA ASN A 47 -39.90 28.19 23.68
C ASN A 47 -40.97 27.59 24.60
N ASN A 48 -41.97 26.92 24.02
CA ASN A 48 -42.97 26.15 24.75
C ASN A 48 -43.38 24.96 23.86
N PHE A 49 -43.65 23.81 24.47
CA PHE A 49 -44.21 22.64 23.79
C PHE A 49 -45.56 22.30 24.36
N LYS A 50 -46.57 22.28 23.48
CA LYS A 50 -47.87 21.70 23.79
C LYS A 50 -47.86 20.20 23.57
N THR A 51 -48.69 19.48 24.32
CA THR A 51 -48.93 18.03 24.14
C THR A 51 -49.22 17.66 22.68
N THR A 52 -50.08 18.42 22.02
CA THR A 52 -50.49 18.22 20.61
C THR A 52 -49.33 18.36 19.62
N GLU A 53 -48.37 19.26 19.88
CA GLU A 53 -47.19 19.43 19.02
C GLU A 53 -46.24 18.24 19.13
N ILE A 54 -46.01 17.76 20.35
CA ILE A 54 -45.19 16.58 20.62
C ILE A 54 -45.79 15.35 19.94
N ASP A 55 -47.10 15.14 20.10
CA ASP A 55 -47.81 14.00 19.51
C ASP A 55 -47.84 14.10 17.98
N SER A 56 -47.95 15.30 17.41
CA SER A 56 -47.82 15.53 15.97
C SER A 56 -46.43 15.16 15.44
N VAL A 57 -45.36 15.51 16.16
CA VAL A 57 -43.98 15.14 15.78
C VAL A 57 -43.83 13.62 15.74
N ILE A 58 -44.35 12.92 16.75
CA ILE A 58 -44.30 11.46 16.80
C ILE A 58 -45.13 10.89 15.65
N SER A 59 -46.39 11.30 15.51
CA SER A 59 -47.31 10.82 14.46
C SER A 59 -46.73 11.02 13.05
N ASN A 60 -46.02 12.12 12.81
CA ASN A 60 -45.34 12.38 11.55
C ASN A 60 -44.18 11.40 11.27
N ILE A 61 -43.45 10.95 12.29
CA ILE A 61 -42.41 9.92 12.12
C ILE A 61 -43.05 8.57 11.78
N ILE A 62 -44.13 8.22 12.49
CA ILE A 62 -44.88 6.97 12.27
C ILE A 62 -45.39 6.92 10.83
N ARG A 63 -46.12 7.96 10.42
CA ARG A 63 -46.70 8.04 9.07
C ARG A 63 -45.65 8.01 7.95
N ASN A 64 -44.44 8.50 8.22
CA ASN A 64 -43.36 8.56 7.25
C ASN A 64 -42.28 7.49 7.44
N GLU A 65 -42.53 6.42 8.21
CA GLU A 65 -41.54 5.39 8.53
C GLU A 65 -40.84 4.86 7.27
N THR A 66 -41.60 4.46 6.26
CA THR A 66 -41.07 3.89 5.01
C THR A 66 -40.18 4.87 4.25
N ARG A 67 -40.57 6.15 4.21
CA ARG A 67 -39.78 7.24 3.61
C ARG A 67 -38.51 7.50 4.41
N LEU A 68 -38.57 7.50 5.75
CA LEU A 68 -37.41 7.70 6.62
C LEU A 68 -36.41 6.53 6.51
N LYS A 69 -36.89 5.28 6.47
CA LYS A 69 -36.06 4.10 6.20
C LYS A 69 -35.29 4.24 4.87
N LYS A 70 -35.98 4.64 3.81
CA LYS A 70 -35.36 4.91 2.50
C LYS A 70 -34.36 6.08 2.55
N MET A 71 -34.75 7.18 3.20
CA MET A 71 -33.94 8.40 3.27
C MET A 71 -32.64 8.19 4.07
N PHE A 72 -32.71 7.46 5.19
CA PHE A 72 -31.57 7.17 6.05
C PHE A 72 -30.84 5.87 5.68
N LYS A 73 -31.38 5.08 4.73
CA LYS A 73 -30.86 3.77 4.30
C LYS A 73 -30.74 2.77 5.45
N LEU A 74 -31.70 2.80 6.38
CA LEU A 74 -31.76 1.91 7.54
C LEU A 74 -32.93 0.93 7.39
N LYS A 75 -32.69 -0.34 7.75
CA LYS A 75 -33.77 -1.34 7.85
C LYS A 75 -34.66 -1.11 9.06
N ASN A 76 -34.02 -0.79 10.21
CA ASN A 76 -34.69 -0.56 11.49
C ASN A 76 -34.38 0.86 11.97
N LEU A 77 -35.37 1.53 12.53
CA LEU A 77 -35.31 2.88 13.05
C LEU A 77 -35.48 2.86 14.58
N LYS A 78 -34.36 3.05 15.29
CA LYS A 78 -34.38 3.38 16.72
C LYS A 78 -34.10 4.86 16.86
N ILE A 79 -35.14 5.63 17.16
CA ILE A 79 -35.10 7.10 17.16
C ILE A 79 -35.27 7.60 18.60
N LYS A 80 -34.26 8.32 19.09
CA LYS A 80 -34.36 9.10 20.34
C LYS A 80 -34.71 10.54 19.98
N ILE A 81 -35.82 11.06 20.48
CA ILE A 81 -36.26 12.43 20.25
C ILE A 81 -36.13 13.18 21.56
N ILE A 82 -35.40 14.28 21.50
CA ILE A 82 -35.11 15.14 22.64
C ILE A 82 -35.75 16.48 22.39
N PHE A 83 -36.77 16.78 23.18
CA PHE A 83 -37.44 18.07 23.18
C PHE A 83 -36.80 18.96 24.24
N VAL A 84 -36.32 20.14 23.82
CA VAL A 84 -35.64 21.10 24.70
C VAL A 84 -36.44 22.39 24.75
N SER A 85 -36.91 22.77 25.94
CA SER A 85 -37.69 23.99 26.17
C SER A 85 -37.38 24.61 27.53
N PRO A 86 -37.59 25.93 27.70
CA PRO A 86 -37.64 26.55 29.02
C PRO A 86 -38.89 26.11 29.80
N GLU A 87 -40.03 25.96 29.13
CA GLU A 87 -41.32 25.60 29.73
C GLU A 87 -41.97 24.40 29.00
N TYR A 88 -42.65 23.55 29.76
CA TYR A 88 -43.44 22.44 29.24
C TYR A 88 -44.82 22.49 29.90
N ASP A 89 -45.88 22.09 29.20
CA ASP A 89 -47.18 21.87 29.83
C ASP A 89 -47.05 20.83 30.96
N GLU A 90 -47.62 21.12 32.14
CA GLU A 90 -47.50 20.30 33.36
C GLU A 90 -48.00 18.85 33.19
N ILE A 91 -48.83 18.60 32.18
CA ILE A 91 -49.46 17.31 31.90
C ILE A 91 -48.49 16.36 31.14
N ILE A 92 -47.37 16.86 30.61
CA ILE A 92 -46.49 16.07 29.77
C ILE A 92 -45.53 15.23 30.63
N THR A 93 -45.57 13.91 30.44
CA THR A 93 -44.59 13.00 31.05
C THR A 93 -43.17 13.28 30.56
N ASP A 94 -42.18 13.16 31.45
CA ASP A 94 -40.77 13.41 31.12
C ASP A 94 -40.18 12.42 30.10
N TYR A 95 -40.63 11.17 30.13
CA TYR A 95 -40.12 10.09 29.29
C TYR A 95 -41.27 9.20 28.80
N LYS A 96 -41.24 8.82 27.51
CA LYS A 96 -42.17 7.84 26.96
C LYS A 96 -41.53 7.07 25.81
N LYS A 97 -41.66 5.74 25.86
CA LYS A 97 -41.17 4.84 24.82
C LYS A 97 -42.33 4.28 24.01
N TYR A 98 -42.25 4.41 22.70
CA TYR A 98 -43.22 3.90 21.74
C TYR A 98 -42.57 2.75 20.99
N LYS A 99 -43.09 1.54 21.16
CA LYS A 99 -42.72 0.38 20.35
C LYS A 99 -43.84 0.14 19.36
N ILE A 100 -43.63 0.55 18.11
CA ILE A 100 -44.69 0.58 17.09
C ILE A 100 -44.65 -0.71 16.28
N SER A 101 -43.45 -1.14 15.91
CA SER A 101 -43.19 -2.39 15.23
C SER A 101 -41.87 -2.99 15.72
N SER A 102 -41.48 -4.17 15.21
CA SER A 102 -40.12 -4.71 15.40
C SER A 102 -39.04 -3.77 14.87
N ASP A 103 -39.41 -2.92 13.91
CA ASP A 103 -38.47 -2.13 13.13
C ASP A 103 -38.52 -0.65 13.46
N LEU A 104 -39.49 -0.18 14.26
CA LEU A 104 -39.62 1.21 14.67
C LEU A 104 -39.81 1.33 16.19
N ILE A 105 -38.78 1.88 16.84
CA ILE A 105 -38.78 2.21 18.27
C ILE A 105 -38.49 3.69 18.41
N ILE A 106 -39.39 4.42 19.08
CA ILE A 106 -39.24 5.84 19.35
C ILE A 106 -39.15 6.06 20.86
N GLU A 107 -38.05 6.68 21.32
CA GLU A 107 -37.87 7.11 22.70
C GLU A 107 -38.02 8.63 22.75
N ARG A 108 -39.11 9.11 23.36
CA ARG A 108 -39.40 10.54 23.53
C ARG A 108 -38.98 10.99 24.91
N VAL A 109 -38.08 11.97 24.98
CA VAL A 109 -37.58 12.51 26.25
C VAL A 109 -37.68 14.02 26.27
N LEU A 110 -38.24 14.56 27.35
CA LEU A 110 -38.15 15.97 27.67
C LEU A 110 -36.84 16.23 28.40
N PHE A 111 -36.10 17.23 27.94
CA PHE A 111 -34.84 17.58 28.59
C PHE A 111 -35.11 18.33 29.89
N ASN A 112 -34.75 17.72 31.01
CA ASN A 112 -34.73 18.32 32.33
C ASN A 112 -33.46 17.87 33.09
N GLU A 113 -33.23 18.42 34.28
CA GLU A 113 -32.04 18.06 35.08
C GLU A 113 -31.98 16.58 35.41
N LYS A 114 -33.14 15.94 35.68
CA LYS A 114 -33.24 14.50 35.99
C LYS A 114 -32.77 13.63 34.84
N ASN A 115 -33.12 13.99 33.61
CA ASN A 115 -32.86 13.19 32.41
C ASN A 115 -31.57 13.59 31.67
N SER A 116 -30.90 14.67 32.10
CA SER A 116 -29.69 15.20 31.47
C SER A 116 -28.58 14.15 31.32
N LYS A 117 -28.46 13.26 32.33
CA LYS A 117 -27.47 12.17 32.38
C LYS A 117 -27.65 11.10 31.29
N LEU A 118 -28.83 11.00 30.69
CA LEU A 118 -29.09 10.05 29.59
C LEU A 118 -28.40 10.46 28.28
N PHE A 119 -28.02 11.74 28.15
CA PHE A 119 -27.54 12.32 26.89
C PHE A 119 -26.18 13.00 27.01
N VAL A 120 -25.79 13.35 28.24
CA VAL A 120 -24.51 13.99 28.51
C VAL A 120 -23.78 13.17 29.55
N LYS A 121 -22.57 12.71 29.22
CA LYS A 121 -21.68 12.03 30.16
C LYS A 121 -21.37 12.96 31.32
N GLU A 122 -21.30 12.47 32.56
CA GLU A 122 -21.13 13.32 33.74
C GLU A 122 -19.91 14.24 33.66
N ARG A 123 -18.80 13.74 33.09
CA ARG A 123 -17.57 14.51 32.81
C ARG A 123 -17.76 15.73 31.90
N ASP A 124 -18.86 15.78 31.16
CA ASP A 124 -19.19 16.78 30.14
C ASP A 124 -20.30 17.75 30.58
N LEU A 125 -20.90 17.55 31.76
CA LEU A 125 -21.95 18.43 32.30
C LEU A 125 -21.44 19.85 32.55
N LYS A 126 -20.23 19.98 33.11
CA LYS A 126 -19.57 21.29 33.36
C LYS A 126 -19.43 22.12 32.08
N PHE A 127 -19.22 21.48 30.92
CA PHE A 127 -19.13 22.19 29.64
C PHE A 127 -20.45 22.90 29.27
N ILE A 128 -21.58 22.31 29.65
CA ILE A 128 -22.92 22.84 29.36
C ILE A 128 -23.28 23.98 30.31
N GLU A 129 -22.92 23.84 31.59
CA GLU A 129 -23.32 24.74 32.67
C GLU A 129 -22.42 25.97 32.82
N ASP A 130 -21.09 25.80 32.80
CA ASP A 130 -20.15 26.85 33.27
C ASP A 130 -19.57 27.74 32.15
N SER A 131 -19.81 27.43 30.87
CA SER A 131 -19.14 28.15 29.78
C SER A 131 -19.86 29.47 29.40
N PRO A 132 -19.16 30.64 29.45
CA PRO A 132 -19.75 31.93 29.11
C PRO A 132 -20.13 32.00 27.63
N ASP A 133 -21.19 32.76 27.40
CA ASP A 133 -21.96 32.88 26.17
C ASP A 133 -21.15 33.10 24.90
N THR A 134 -21.41 32.29 23.88
CA THR A 134 -21.32 32.76 22.48
C THR A 134 -22.28 31.97 21.59
N SER A 135 -22.97 32.68 20.68
CA SER A 135 -23.67 32.14 19.49
C SER A 135 -22.77 31.28 18.58
N ARG A 136 -21.47 31.21 18.88
CA ARG A 136 -20.41 30.44 18.23
C ARG A 136 -20.74 28.96 18.04
N TYR A 137 -21.41 28.31 18.99
CA TYR A 137 -21.71 26.87 18.86
C TYR A 137 -22.75 26.60 17.77
N LYS A 138 -23.76 27.46 17.64
CA LYS A 138 -24.70 27.41 16.51
C LYS A 138 -23.94 27.55 15.20
N THR A 139 -23.09 28.58 15.07
CA THR A 139 -22.27 28.80 13.87
C THR A 139 -21.40 27.59 13.55
N ARG A 140 -20.72 27.00 14.55
CA ARG A 140 -19.90 25.79 14.38
C ARG A 140 -20.71 24.58 13.91
N VAL A 141 -21.89 24.33 14.48
CA VAL A 141 -22.77 23.22 14.05
C VAL A 141 -23.21 23.43 12.60
N VAL A 142 -23.57 24.67 12.23
CA VAL A 142 -23.97 25.01 10.85
C VAL A 142 -22.81 24.88 9.87
N GLU A 143 -21.60 25.32 10.24
CA GLU A 143 -20.39 25.14 9.44
C GLU A 143 -20.05 23.66 9.25
N LEU A 144 -20.16 22.85 10.31
CA LEU A 144 -19.96 21.40 10.24
C LEU A 144 -20.98 20.77 9.29
N TYR A 145 -22.25 21.17 9.36
CA TYR A 145 -23.29 20.71 8.44
C TYR A 145 -22.98 21.10 6.99
N LYS A 146 -22.67 22.38 6.72
CA LYS A 146 -22.28 22.86 5.38
C LYS A 146 -21.08 22.12 4.83
N LYS A 147 -20.04 21.92 5.65
CA LYS A 147 -18.83 21.17 5.29
C LYS A 147 -19.15 19.71 4.99
N GLN A 148 -20.05 19.07 5.73
CA GLN A 148 -20.48 17.70 5.49
C GLN A 148 -21.29 17.56 4.19
N THR A 149 -22.15 18.54 3.88
CA THR A 149 -22.91 18.57 2.63
C THR A 149 -22.06 18.90 1.39
N LEU A 150 -21.06 19.78 1.53
CA LEU A 150 -20.16 20.20 0.46
C LEU A 150 -19.04 19.17 0.20
N ASN A 151 -18.53 18.49 1.23
CA ASN A 151 -17.53 17.41 1.10
C ASN A 151 -18.12 16.08 0.60
N LYS A 152 -19.11 16.14 -0.30
CA LYS A 152 -19.54 15.02 -1.15
C LYS A 152 -18.64 14.86 -2.38
N THR A 153 -17.36 15.24 -2.32
CA THR A 153 -16.42 14.87 -3.37
C THR A 153 -16.34 13.35 -3.40
N VAL A 154 -16.90 12.73 -4.43
CA VAL A 154 -16.94 11.26 -4.61
C VAL A 154 -15.52 10.70 -4.81
N PHE A 155 -14.58 11.56 -5.19
CA PHE A 155 -13.23 11.23 -5.62
C PHE A 155 -12.18 11.76 -4.65
N ASP A 156 -11.25 10.89 -4.22
CA ASP A 156 -10.08 11.30 -3.44
C ASP A 156 -8.93 11.72 -4.34
N VAL A 157 -8.77 13.03 -4.52
CA VAL A 157 -7.70 13.63 -5.33
C VAL A 157 -6.31 13.30 -4.76
N LYS A 158 -6.17 13.22 -3.43
CA LYS A 158 -4.86 12.97 -2.81
C LYS A 158 -4.40 11.56 -3.12
N PHE A 159 -5.29 10.58 -3.01
CA PHE A 159 -4.94 9.19 -3.30
C PHE A 159 -4.53 8.98 -4.77
N ASN A 160 -5.18 9.67 -5.71
CA ASN A 160 -4.86 9.58 -7.14
C ASN A 160 -3.55 10.27 -7.55
N ILE A 161 -2.83 10.91 -6.62
CA ILE A 161 -1.44 11.33 -6.89
C ILE A 161 -0.59 10.09 -7.26
N ILE A 162 -0.88 8.92 -6.68
CA ILE A 162 -0.16 7.67 -6.99
C ILE A 162 -0.35 7.27 -8.47
N SER A 163 -1.57 7.33 -8.99
CA SER A 163 -1.84 7.00 -10.41
C SER A 163 -1.19 8.04 -11.34
N LEU A 164 -1.20 9.32 -10.97
CA LEU A 164 -0.51 10.36 -11.72
C LEU A 164 1.01 10.10 -11.76
N CYS A 165 1.63 9.67 -10.65
CA CYS A 165 3.04 9.30 -10.62
C CYS A 165 3.37 8.15 -11.58
N TYR A 166 2.53 7.11 -11.63
CA TYR A 166 2.71 6.00 -12.58
C TYR A 166 2.60 6.47 -14.04
N LEU A 167 1.58 7.26 -14.36
CA LEU A 167 1.40 7.81 -15.71
C LEU A 167 2.57 8.71 -16.12
N LEU A 168 3.01 9.58 -15.23
CA LEU A 168 4.12 10.51 -15.48
C LEU A 168 5.43 9.75 -15.71
N LEU A 169 5.77 8.76 -14.88
CA LEU A 169 6.98 7.97 -15.06
C LEU A 169 6.94 7.10 -16.31
N PHE A 170 5.78 6.54 -16.62
CA PHE A 170 5.57 5.78 -17.86
C PHE A 170 5.70 6.69 -19.09
N PHE A 171 5.17 7.90 -19.06
CA PHE A 171 5.35 8.88 -20.12
C PHE A 171 6.83 9.31 -20.25
N LEU A 172 7.48 9.65 -19.14
CA LEU A 172 8.89 10.03 -19.12
C LEU A 172 9.81 8.93 -19.67
N LYS A 173 9.48 7.65 -19.48
CA LYS A 173 10.18 6.53 -20.10
C LYS A 173 10.22 6.67 -21.63
N TYR A 174 9.07 6.90 -22.28
CA TYR A 174 9.02 7.02 -23.74
C TYR A 174 9.66 8.31 -24.24
N VAL A 175 9.46 9.43 -23.54
CA VAL A 175 10.13 10.69 -23.87
C VAL A 175 11.65 10.53 -23.82
N SER A 176 12.16 9.88 -22.77
CA SER A 176 13.59 9.57 -22.61
C SER A 176 14.14 8.72 -23.75
N ILE A 177 13.41 7.69 -24.16
CA ILE A 177 13.82 6.80 -25.26
C ILE A 177 13.82 7.56 -26.58
N TYR A 178 12.79 8.35 -26.84
CA TYR A 178 12.67 9.15 -28.06
C TYR A 178 13.75 10.22 -28.15
N ALA A 179 13.95 11.01 -27.09
CA ALA A 179 14.94 12.09 -27.04
C ALA A 179 16.39 11.59 -27.17
N SER A 180 16.65 10.32 -26.87
CA SER A 180 17.99 9.72 -26.91
C SER A 180 18.21 8.78 -28.10
N ASN A 181 17.30 8.77 -29.08
CA ASN A 181 17.32 7.84 -30.22
C ASN A 181 17.49 6.37 -29.79
N GLY A 182 16.85 5.98 -28.67
CA GLY A 182 16.87 4.60 -28.16
C GLY A 182 18.02 4.24 -27.23
N SER A 183 19.02 5.13 -27.05
CA SER A 183 20.21 4.82 -26.24
C SER A 183 19.98 4.90 -24.73
N PHE A 184 19.02 5.71 -24.28
CA PHE A 184 18.81 6.02 -22.87
C PHE A 184 17.35 5.80 -22.43
N SER A 185 17.19 5.10 -21.31
CA SER A 185 15.92 4.93 -20.63
C SER A 185 16.08 5.17 -19.14
N ILE A 186 15.27 6.07 -18.57
CA ILE A 186 15.19 6.32 -17.13
C ILE A 186 14.95 5.01 -16.35
N TYR A 187 14.21 4.07 -16.94
CA TYR A 187 13.92 2.77 -16.32
C TYR A 187 15.18 1.91 -16.12
N LYS A 188 16.23 2.10 -16.92
CA LYS A 188 17.53 1.42 -16.72
C LYS A 188 18.17 1.80 -15.39
N PHE A 189 17.85 2.98 -14.85
CA PHE A 189 18.39 3.46 -13.58
C PHE A 189 17.49 3.15 -12.40
N LEU A 190 16.16 3.18 -12.59
CA LEU A 190 15.17 2.96 -11.52
C LEU A 190 14.78 1.49 -11.33
N GLY A 191 14.84 0.70 -12.39
CA GLY A 191 14.40 -0.69 -12.41
C GLY A 191 15.26 -1.58 -11.53
N TYR A 192 14.68 -2.73 -11.15
CA TYR A 192 15.43 -3.80 -10.52
C TYR A 192 16.59 -4.22 -11.43
N ASP A 193 17.79 -4.28 -10.86
CA ASP A 193 19.00 -4.77 -11.50
C ASP A 193 19.85 -5.45 -10.44
N TYR A 194 20.03 -6.77 -10.56
CA TYR A 194 20.78 -7.57 -9.60
C TYR A 194 22.20 -7.04 -9.42
N GLN A 195 22.90 -6.76 -10.53
CA GLN A 195 24.29 -6.27 -10.52
C GLN A 195 24.39 -4.87 -9.89
N GLY A 196 23.44 -3.99 -10.23
CA GLY A 196 23.29 -2.70 -9.59
C GLY A 196 23.10 -2.82 -8.07
N ILE A 197 22.22 -3.70 -7.60
CA ILE A 197 21.93 -3.84 -6.17
C ILE A 197 23.16 -4.33 -5.41
N ILE A 198 23.85 -5.38 -5.87
CA ILE A 198 25.05 -5.90 -5.18
C ILE A 198 26.25 -4.93 -5.23
N SER A 199 26.25 -3.98 -6.18
CA SER A 199 27.23 -2.88 -6.25
C SER A 199 26.84 -1.65 -5.43
N GLY A 200 25.82 -1.74 -4.56
CA GLY A 200 25.43 -0.68 -3.64
C GLY A 200 24.29 0.22 -4.14
N GLN A 201 23.62 -0.10 -5.26
CA GLN A 201 22.44 0.64 -5.74
C GLN A 201 21.16 0.21 -5.02
N PHE A 202 21.17 0.26 -3.68
CA PHE A 202 20.07 -0.26 -2.86
C PHE A 202 18.75 0.48 -3.06
N TYR A 203 18.77 1.71 -3.56
CA TYR A 203 17.56 2.44 -3.94
C TYR A 203 16.70 1.67 -4.96
N ARG A 204 17.29 0.80 -5.79
CA ARG A 204 16.58 -0.04 -6.76
C ARG A 204 15.63 -1.05 -6.11
N LEU A 205 15.84 -1.41 -4.83
CA LEU A 205 14.92 -2.24 -4.05
C LEU A 205 13.59 -1.51 -3.77
N ILE A 206 13.57 -0.18 -3.91
CA ILE A 206 12.41 0.67 -3.65
C ILE A 206 11.86 1.22 -4.98
N THR A 207 12.71 1.80 -5.81
CA THR A 207 12.28 2.52 -7.01
C THR A 207 11.67 1.62 -8.08
N SER A 208 11.96 0.31 -8.07
CA SER A 208 11.40 -0.63 -9.04
C SER A 208 9.86 -0.72 -8.97
N VAL A 209 9.24 -0.33 -7.86
CA VAL A 209 7.79 -0.29 -7.72
C VAL A 209 7.10 0.65 -8.70
N PHE A 210 7.82 1.67 -9.18
CA PHE A 210 7.28 2.62 -10.16
C PHE A 210 7.62 2.28 -11.61
N VAL A 211 8.33 1.17 -11.84
CA VAL A 211 8.83 0.78 -13.16
C VAL A 211 7.84 -0.19 -13.81
N VAL A 212 6.92 0.35 -14.59
CA VAL A 212 5.87 -0.42 -15.30
C VAL A 212 6.27 -0.64 -16.75
N ASN A 213 6.59 -1.88 -17.13
CA ASN A 213 7.20 -2.16 -18.43
C ASN A 213 6.21 -2.13 -19.61
N ASP A 214 4.99 -2.61 -19.38
CA ASP A 214 3.96 -2.80 -20.39
C ASP A 214 2.69 -1.99 -20.09
N PHE A 215 1.95 -1.68 -21.15
CA PHE A 215 0.72 -0.89 -21.05
C PHE A 215 -0.37 -1.60 -20.24
N MET A 216 -0.49 -2.92 -20.33
CA MET A 216 -1.53 -3.69 -19.65
C MET A 216 -1.38 -3.61 -18.13
N SER A 217 -0.16 -3.72 -17.63
CA SER A 217 0.16 -3.56 -16.21
C SER A 217 -0.11 -2.14 -15.72
N LEU A 218 0.22 -1.14 -16.53
CA LEU A 218 -0.09 0.26 -16.21
C LEU A 218 -1.60 0.47 -16.10
N PHE A 219 -2.34 -0.03 -17.09
CA PHE A 219 -3.78 0.07 -17.16
C PHE A 219 -4.43 -0.56 -15.93
N ILE A 220 -4.06 -1.81 -15.59
CA ILE A 220 -4.58 -2.52 -14.41
C ILE A 220 -4.32 -1.72 -13.13
N VAL A 221 -3.09 -1.23 -12.91
CA VAL A 221 -2.73 -0.48 -11.70
C VAL A 221 -3.48 0.86 -11.63
N VAL A 222 -3.45 1.67 -12.70
CA VAL A 222 -4.06 3.00 -12.72
C VAL A 222 -5.58 2.94 -12.58
N VAL A 223 -6.24 2.05 -13.32
CA VAL A 223 -7.71 1.86 -13.23
C VAL A 223 -8.08 1.41 -11.83
N SER A 224 -7.29 0.53 -11.22
CA SER A 224 -7.62 0.01 -9.89
C SER A 224 -7.40 1.06 -8.80
N ILE A 225 -6.39 1.94 -8.91
CA ILE A 225 -6.22 3.12 -8.06
C ILE A 225 -7.43 4.04 -8.20
N PHE A 226 -7.84 4.33 -9.43
CA PHE A 226 -8.97 5.20 -9.73
C PHE A 226 -10.27 4.63 -9.12
N VAL A 227 -10.58 3.35 -9.37
CA VAL A 227 -11.77 2.68 -8.82
C VAL A 227 -11.72 2.64 -7.29
N SER A 228 -10.56 2.34 -6.70
CA SER A 228 -10.40 2.35 -5.23
C SER A 228 -10.73 3.73 -4.66
N SER A 229 -10.24 4.79 -5.31
CA SER A 229 -10.50 6.17 -4.87
C SER A 229 -11.97 6.56 -4.87
N LEU A 230 -12.74 6.05 -5.83
CA LEU A 230 -14.19 6.28 -5.92
C LEU A 230 -14.96 5.48 -4.85
N LEU A 231 -14.58 4.22 -4.64
CA LEU A 231 -15.29 3.30 -3.75
C LEU A 231 -15.02 3.57 -2.26
N PHE A 232 -13.78 3.93 -1.92
CA PHE A 232 -13.34 4.02 -0.52
C PHE A 232 -13.10 5.45 -0.05
N ASN A 233 -12.80 6.40 -0.96
CA ASN A 233 -12.71 7.84 -0.71
C ASN A 233 -12.05 8.18 0.64
N LYS A 234 -12.79 8.75 1.62
CA LYS A 234 -12.29 9.16 2.95
C LYS A 234 -11.65 8.04 3.78
N ASN A 235 -11.85 6.77 3.41
CA ASN A 235 -11.24 5.63 4.10
C ASN A 235 -9.84 5.30 3.57
N LEU A 236 -9.36 5.95 2.51
CA LEU A 236 -8.02 5.75 1.97
C LEU A 236 -7.02 6.68 2.65
N ASN A 237 -5.84 6.13 2.92
CA ASN A 237 -4.73 6.89 3.46
C ASN A 237 -3.52 6.75 2.55
N ILE A 238 -3.23 7.79 1.78
CA ILE A 238 -2.08 7.82 0.86
C ILE A 238 -0.76 7.46 1.54
N ARG A 239 -0.56 7.86 2.80
CA ARG A 239 0.70 7.60 3.52
C ARG A 239 0.86 6.11 3.83
N GLU A 240 -0.19 5.49 4.38
CA GLU A 240 -0.20 4.06 4.67
C GLU A 240 -0.02 3.26 3.38
N SER A 241 -0.81 3.56 2.34
CA SER A 241 -0.71 2.86 1.06
C SER A 241 0.66 3.02 0.39
N SER A 242 1.31 4.19 0.50
CA SER A 242 2.66 4.39 -0.05
C SER A 242 3.71 3.56 0.70
N VAL A 243 3.62 3.49 2.03
CA VAL A 243 4.52 2.67 2.86
C VAL A 243 4.33 1.18 2.54
N ILE A 244 3.08 0.72 2.41
CA ILE A 244 2.78 -0.68 2.06
C ILE A 244 3.31 -1.03 0.67
N LEU A 245 3.09 -0.15 -0.30
CA LEU A 245 3.56 -0.31 -1.67
C LEU A 245 5.09 -0.43 -1.73
N ILE A 246 5.82 0.43 -1.01
CA ILE A 246 7.29 0.37 -0.94
C ILE A 246 7.78 -0.87 -0.17
N THR A 247 7.16 -1.19 0.98
CA THR A 247 7.56 -2.35 1.80
C THR A 247 7.39 -3.65 1.01
N THR A 248 6.28 -3.77 0.29
CA THR A 248 5.98 -4.94 -0.54
C THR A 248 6.99 -5.06 -1.67
N ALA A 249 7.34 -3.95 -2.32
CA ALA A 249 8.39 -3.95 -3.34
C ALA A 249 9.74 -4.43 -2.79
N ILE A 250 10.14 -3.99 -1.59
CA ILE A 250 11.37 -4.47 -0.93
C ILE A 250 11.30 -5.99 -0.72
N ILE A 251 10.19 -6.51 -0.18
CA ILE A 251 10.02 -7.96 0.08
C ILE A 251 10.19 -8.77 -1.22
N PHE A 252 9.51 -8.38 -2.30
CA PHE A 252 9.59 -9.12 -3.56
C PHE A 252 10.93 -8.93 -4.28
N ASN A 253 11.54 -7.75 -4.20
CA ASN A 253 12.90 -7.55 -4.74
C ASN A 253 13.94 -8.36 -3.95
N LEU A 254 13.74 -8.60 -2.65
CA LEU A 254 14.58 -9.52 -1.88
C LEU A 254 14.38 -10.97 -2.31
N PHE A 255 13.15 -11.41 -2.62
CA PHE A 255 12.92 -12.73 -3.21
C PHE A 255 13.67 -12.90 -4.55
N LEU A 256 13.64 -11.89 -5.41
CA LEU A 256 14.44 -11.89 -6.64
C LEU A 256 15.94 -12.00 -6.34
N LEU A 257 16.44 -11.20 -5.39
CA LEU A 257 17.86 -11.21 -5.00
C LEU A 257 18.31 -12.56 -4.40
N PHE A 258 17.40 -13.28 -3.73
CA PHE A 258 17.66 -14.61 -3.18
C PHE A 258 17.41 -15.77 -4.18
N GLY A 259 17.18 -15.45 -5.45
CA GLY A 259 17.21 -16.44 -6.54
C GLY A 259 15.84 -16.86 -7.08
N TYR A 260 14.75 -16.16 -6.75
CA TYR A 260 13.48 -16.41 -7.41
C TYR A 260 13.55 -15.95 -8.88
N SER A 261 13.58 -16.88 -9.83
CA SER A 261 13.76 -16.62 -11.27
C SER A 261 12.47 -16.38 -12.07
N GLY A 262 11.31 -16.32 -11.42
CA GLY A 262 10.04 -16.09 -12.10
C GLY A 262 9.81 -14.63 -12.47
N ASP A 263 8.99 -14.41 -13.50
CA ASP A 263 8.60 -13.07 -13.92
C ASP A 263 7.65 -12.44 -12.91
N LEU A 264 8.17 -11.45 -12.18
CA LEU A 264 7.43 -10.67 -11.20
C LEU A 264 7.23 -9.25 -11.66
N ASN A 265 5.96 -8.86 -11.75
CA ASN A 265 5.58 -7.47 -12.00
C ASN A 265 5.42 -6.73 -10.67
N ILE A 266 6.52 -6.16 -10.17
CA ILE A 266 6.61 -5.49 -8.86
C ILE A 266 5.50 -4.44 -8.65
N PRO A 267 5.20 -3.53 -9.60
CA PRO A 267 4.09 -2.58 -9.46
C PRO A 267 2.73 -3.25 -9.20
N VAL A 268 2.41 -4.29 -9.99
CA VAL A 268 1.11 -4.98 -9.93
C VAL A 268 0.98 -5.75 -8.62
N VAL A 269 2.02 -6.51 -8.25
CA VAL A 269 2.05 -7.27 -7.00
C VAL A 269 1.97 -6.32 -5.80
N SER A 270 2.69 -5.20 -5.82
CA SER A 270 2.69 -4.22 -4.72
C SER A 270 1.33 -3.53 -4.55
N TYR A 271 0.62 -3.27 -5.65
CA TYR A 271 -0.73 -2.69 -5.56
C TYR A 271 -1.75 -3.68 -5.00
N LEU A 272 -1.59 -4.99 -5.27
CA LEU A 272 -2.44 -6.01 -4.65
C LEU A 272 -2.29 -6.06 -3.11
N ALA A 273 -1.09 -5.77 -2.58
CA ALA A 273 -0.91 -5.59 -1.13
C ALA A 273 -1.67 -4.35 -0.61
N VAL A 274 -1.73 -3.26 -1.38
CA VAL A 274 -2.56 -2.09 -1.03
C VAL A 274 -4.04 -2.48 -0.99
N LEU A 275 -4.53 -3.31 -1.91
CA LEU A 275 -5.89 -3.84 -1.84
C LEU A 275 -6.11 -4.71 -0.58
N GLY A 276 -5.12 -5.52 -0.19
CA GLY A 276 -5.12 -6.24 1.10
C GLY A 276 -5.24 -5.31 2.32
N SER A 277 -4.54 -4.18 2.31
CA SER A 277 -4.66 -3.18 3.37
C SER A 277 -6.02 -2.50 3.42
N ILE A 278 -6.61 -2.22 2.25
CA ILE A 278 -7.95 -1.62 2.14
C ILE A 278 -8.97 -2.61 2.66
N PHE A 279 -8.85 -3.89 2.29
CA PHE A 279 -9.68 -4.97 2.80
C PHE A 279 -9.67 -5.01 4.33
N LEU A 280 -8.49 -5.03 4.96
CA LEU A 280 -8.41 -5.06 6.43
C LEU A 280 -9.03 -3.80 7.05
N THR A 281 -8.78 -2.63 6.45
CA THR A 281 -9.34 -1.36 6.93
C THR A 281 -10.87 -1.39 6.91
N GLN A 282 -11.50 -1.91 5.85
CA GLN A 282 -12.96 -2.04 5.80
C GLN A 282 -13.48 -3.12 6.74
N LEU A 283 -12.78 -4.26 6.86
CA LEU A 283 -13.13 -5.35 7.78
C LEU A 283 -13.17 -4.85 9.24
N SER A 284 -12.21 -4.01 9.63
CA SER A 284 -12.11 -3.47 10.99
C SER A 284 -13.26 -2.53 11.36
N LYS A 285 -13.93 -1.91 10.37
CA LYS A 285 -14.90 -0.83 10.62
C LYS A 285 -16.29 -1.29 11.02
N LYS A 286 -16.64 -2.59 10.96
CA LYS A 286 -17.90 -3.27 11.37
C LYS A 286 -19.26 -2.66 10.96
N SER A 287 -19.35 -1.40 10.54
CA SER A 287 -20.60 -0.66 10.29
C SER A 287 -20.99 -0.59 8.82
N ASN A 288 -20.08 -0.88 7.88
CA ASN A 288 -20.33 -0.71 6.44
C ASN A 288 -20.06 -1.96 5.59
N ASN A 289 -21.01 -2.90 5.64
CA ASN A 289 -20.93 -4.18 4.91
C ASN A 289 -20.74 -4.01 3.38
N LEU A 290 -21.28 -2.93 2.79
CA LEU A 290 -21.20 -2.68 1.35
C LEU A 290 -19.77 -2.29 0.93
N GLN A 291 -19.10 -1.42 1.69
CA GLN A 291 -17.69 -1.10 1.42
C GLN A 291 -16.78 -2.31 1.63
N PHE A 292 -17.08 -3.16 2.61
CA PHE A 292 -16.37 -4.42 2.78
C PHE A 292 -16.54 -5.33 1.56
N MET A 293 -17.76 -5.51 1.05
CA MET A 293 -18.02 -6.28 -0.17
C MET A 293 -17.25 -5.73 -1.38
N TYR A 294 -17.19 -4.41 -1.54
CA TYR A 294 -16.40 -3.77 -2.60
C TYR A 294 -14.90 -4.05 -2.47
N ALA A 295 -14.35 -4.08 -1.26
CA ALA A 295 -12.94 -4.39 -1.07
C ALA A 295 -12.63 -5.83 -1.47
N VAL A 296 -13.52 -6.78 -1.13
CA VAL A 296 -13.38 -8.18 -1.54
C VAL A 296 -13.49 -8.32 -3.05
N SER A 297 -14.54 -7.78 -3.66
CA SER A 297 -14.77 -7.93 -5.09
C SER A 297 -13.67 -7.27 -5.93
N LEU A 298 -13.24 -6.07 -5.56
CA LEU A 298 -12.16 -5.38 -6.26
C LEU A 298 -10.85 -6.15 -6.20
N SER A 299 -10.53 -6.75 -5.04
CA SER A 299 -9.32 -7.56 -4.87
C SER A 299 -9.35 -8.82 -5.72
N LEU A 300 -10.50 -9.50 -5.79
CA LEU A 300 -10.69 -10.69 -6.64
C LEU A 300 -10.61 -10.34 -8.13
N VAL A 301 -11.28 -9.27 -8.55
CA VAL A 301 -11.25 -8.80 -9.95
C VAL A 301 -9.82 -8.39 -10.34
N TYR A 302 -9.09 -7.72 -9.45
CA TYR A 302 -7.69 -7.38 -9.68
C TYR A 302 -6.82 -8.62 -9.87
N LEU A 303 -6.94 -9.60 -8.96
CA LEU A 303 -6.18 -10.84 -9.00
C LEU A 303 -6.46 -11.63 -10.28
N LEU A 304 -7.74 -11.84 -10.61
CA LEU A 304 -8.13 -12.55 -11.84
C LEU A 304 -7.70 -11.80 -13.10
N GLY A 305 -7.89 -10.48 -13.12
CA GLY A 305 -7.46 -9.63 -14.23
C GLY A 305 -5.94 -9.69 -14.44
N SER A 306 -5.15 -9.66 -13.37
CA SER A 306 -3.70 -9.78 -13.44
C SER A 306 -3.23 -11.18 -13.89
N ALA A 307 -3.91 -12.24 -13.45
CA ALA A 307 -3.58 -13.61 -13.84
C ALA A 307 -3.84 -13.84 -15.34
N ILE A 308 -5.00 -13.40 -15.84
CA ILE A 308 -5.41 -13.58 -17.24
C ILE A 308 -4.59 -12.70 -18.18
N LEU A 309 -4.47 -11.40 -17.88
CA LEU A 309 -3.86 -10.44 -18.80
C LEU A 309 -2.34 -10.48 -18.82
N LEU A 310 -1.70 -10.90 -17.72
CA LEU A 310 -0.24 -10.90 -17.59
C LEU A 310 0.37 -12.31 -17.56
N ASN A 311 -0.46 -13.37 -17.60
CA ASN A 311 -0.04 -14.77 -17.48
C ASN A 311 0.88 -15.03 -16.27
N THR A 312 0.43 -14.57 -15.09
CA THR A 312 1.25 -14.54 -13.88
C THR A 312 0.89 -15.66 -12.90
N ASN A 313 1.85 -16.06 -12.07
CA ASN A 313 1.62 -17.06 -11.03
C ASN A 313 0.78 -16.47 -9.88
N VAL A 314 -0.46 -16.96 -9.76
CA VAL A 314 -1.44 -16.52 -8.76
C VAL A 314 -0.95 -16.64 -7.32
N ALA A 315 -0.07 -17.60 -7.01
CA ALA A 315 0.38 -17.85 -5.64
C ALA A 315 1.09 -16.63 -5.02
N LEU A 316 1.96 -15.96 -5.79
CA LEU A 316 2.70 -14.79 -5.31
C LEU A 316 1.80 -13.56 -5.15
N TYR A 317 0.72 -13.50 -5.93
CA TYR A 317 -0.29 -12.45 -5.84
C TYR A 317 -1.14 -12.62 -4.58
N ILE A 318 -1.57 -13.85 -4.27
CA ILE A 318 -2.24 -14.17 -3.00
C ILE A 318 -1.31 -13.85 -1.82
N PHE A 319 -0.05 -14.25 -1.90
CA PHE A 319 0.94 -13.93 -0.87
C PHE A 319 1.07 -12.41 -0.68
N SER A 320 1.12 -11.64 -1.75
CA SER A 320 1.16 -10.18 -1.68
C SER A 320 -0.07 -9.57 -1.00
N PHE A 321 -1.26 -10.06 -1.33
CA PHE A 321 -2.49 -9.64 -0.66
C PHE A 321 -2.41 -9.88 0.86
N ILE A 322 -1.94 -11.06 1.27
CA ILE A 322 -1.75 -11.43 2.68
C ILE A 322 -0.72 -10.52 3.35
N VAL A 323 0.42 -10.25 2.70
CA VAL A 323 1.44 -9.30 3.17
C VAL A 323 0.80 -7.93 3.41
N GLY A 324 -0.03 -7.44 2.49
CA GLY A 324 -0.78 -6.19 2.64
C GLY A 324 -1.69 -6.15 3.87
N VAL A 325 -2.40 -7.24 4.16
CA VAL A 325 -3.22 -7.39 5.37
C VAL A 325 -2.35 -7.31 6.62
N PHE A 326 -1.25 -8.06 6.68
CA PHE A 326 -0.35 -8.04 7.85
C PHE A 326 0.33 -6.69 8.05
N LEU A 327 0.79 -6.05 6.98
CA LEU A 327 1.37 -4.71 7.06
C LEU A 327 0.37 -3.69 7.59
N GLN A 328 -0.90 -3.76 7.17
CA GLN A 328 -1.92 -2.86 7.70
C GLN A 328 -2.17 -3.06 9.21
N LEU A 329 -2.08 -4.29 9.72
CA LEU A 329 -2.12 -4.54 11.18
C LEU A 329 -0.97 -3.84 11.90
N LEU A 330 0.25 -3.91 11.36
CA LEU A 330 1.42 -3.25 11.91
C LEU A 330 1.30 -1.71 11.86
N LEU A 331 0.62 -1.19 10.83
CA LEU A 331 0.42 0.24 10.60
C LEU A 331 -0.72 0.87 11.43
N LEU A 332 -1.50 0.08 12.18
CA LEU A 332 -2.47 0.60 13.15
C LEU A 332 -1.82 1.53 14.18
N ASN A 333 -0.56 1.24 14.56
CA ASN A 333 0.23 2.15 15.38
C ASN A 333 0.88 3.23 14.50
N LYS A 334 0.41 4.48 14.59
CA LYS A 334 0.95 5.59 13.78
C LYS A 334 2.48 5.77 13.87
N ARG A 335 3.13 5.30 14.95
CA ARG A 335 4.60 5.33 15.07
C ARG A 335 5.29 4.41 14.07
N SER A 336 4.69 3.28 13.70
CA SER A 336 5.30 2.30 12.77
C SER A 336 5.47 2.86 11.36
N ILE A 337 4.57 3.75 10.92
CA ILE A 337 4.70 4.49 9.64
C ILE A 337 6.04 5.25 9.61
N TYR A 338 6.37 5.97 10.68
CA TYR A 338 7.61 6.76 10.76
C TYR A 338 8.84 5.85 10.85
N ILE A 339 8.77 4.76 11.62
CA ILE A 339 9.86 3.79 11.76
C ILE A 339 10.18 3.17 10.39
N LEU A 340 9.17 2.71 9.64
CA LEU A 340 9.37 2.14 8.30
C LEU A 340 9.91 3.18 7.31
N SER A 341 9.38 4.41 7.37
CA SER A 341 9.87 5.49 6.50
C SER A 341 11.35 5.81 6.76
N ILE A 342 11.77 5.86 8.04
CA ILE A 342 13.17 6.05 8.42
C ILE A 342 14.03 4.87 7.96
N ALA A 343 13.54 3.63 8.10
CA ALA A 343 14.24 2.44 7.63
C ALA A 343 14.49 2.50 6.11
N PHE A 344 13.53 2.98 5.31
CA PHE A 344 13.73 3.14 3.86
C PHE A 344 14.82 4.18 3.55
N VAL A 345 14.82 5.30 4.26
CA VAL A 345 15.87 6.32 4.12
C VAL A 345 17.24 5.75 4.48
N LEU A 346 17.34 4.99 5.57
CA LEU A 346 18.59 4.34 5.99
C LEU A 346 19.10 3.33 4.95
N ILE A 347 18.21 2.53 4.33
CA ILE A 347 18.57 1.61 3.23
C ILE A 347 19.12 2.38 2.02
N MET A 348 18.50 3.51 1.66
CA MET A 348 18.99 4.33 0.54
C MET A 348 20.34 4.98 0.87
N VAL A 349 20.48 5.56 2.07
CA VAL A 349 21.71 6.22 2.51
C VAL A 349 22.86 5.22 2.61
N SER A 350 22.63 4.00 3.12
CA SER A 350 23.68 2.99 3.20
C SER A 350 24.22 2.59 1.83
N GLY A 351 23.37 2.51 0.80
CA GLY A 351 23.80 2.27 -0.57
C GLY A 351 24.67 3.41 -1.14
N ILE A 352 24.30 4.66 -0.83
CA ILE A 352 25.10 5.84 -1.20
C ILE A 352 26.47 5.80 -0.50
N VAL A 353 26.51 5.47 0.80
CA VAL A 353 27.76 5.36 1.57
C VAL A 353 28.69 4.30 0.97
N VAL A 354 28.15 3.12 0.60
CA VAL A 354 28.93 2.06 -0.06
C VAL A 354 29.60 2.56 -1.33
N LYS A 355 28.86 3.32 -2.16
CA LYS A 355 29.41 3.92 -3.39
C LYS A 355 30.46 4.97 -3.13
N ILE A 356 30.23 5.89 -2.19
CA ILE A 356 31.17 6.99 -1.86
C ILE A 356 32.47 6.42 -1.28
N ALA A 357 32.37 5.38 -0.44
CA ALA A 357 33.52 4.74 0.17
C ALA A 357 34.30 3.82 -0.78
N ASN A 358 33.91 3.73 -2.08
CA ASN A 358 34.51 2.84 -3.08
C ASN A 358 34.69 1.38 -2.57
N ILE A 359 33.75 0.92 -1.75
CA ILE A 359 33.79 -0.45 -1.23
C ILE A 359 33.39 -1.39 -2.37
N ASP A 360 34.31 -2.27 -2.78
CA ASP A 360 34.04 -3.28 -3.82
C ASP A 360 33.19 -4.43 -3.26
N THR A 361 31.92 -4.14 -2.96
CA THR A 361 30.94 -5.12 -2.48
C THR A 361 30.64 -6.15 -3.55
N LYS A 362 30.59 -5.73 -4.83
CA LYS A 362 30.29 -6.59 -5.96
C LYS A 362 31.31 -7.73 -6.07
N SER A 363 32.61 -7.44 -6.10
CA SER A 363 33.66 -8.47 -6.17
C SER A 363 33.64 -9.39 -4.95
N LYS A 364 33.44 -8.85 -3.74
CA LYS A 364 33.36 -9.64 -2.50
C LYS A 364 32.17 -10.61 -2.51
N VAL A 365 30.98 -10.13 -2.85
CA VAL A 365 29.76 -10.96 -2.93
C VAL A 365 29.91 -12.02 -4.01
N ASN A 366 30.38 -11.62 -5.20
CA ASN A 366 30.61 -12.55 -6.31
C ASN A 366 31.65 -13.63 -5.95
N THR A 367 32.75 -13.26 -5.31
CA THR A 367 33.78 -14.22 -4.88
C THR A 367 33.23 -15.22 -3.86
N TYR A 368 32.42 -14.76 -2.91
CA TYR A 368 31.74 -15.64 -1.95
C TYR A 368 30.79 -16.62 -2.66
N LEU A 369 29.96 -16.13 -3.59
CA LEU A 369 29.00 -16.95 -4.31
C LEU A 369 29.68 -17.96 -5.25
N VAL A 370 30.76 -17.56 -5.94
CA VAL A 370 31.59 -18.46 -6.77
C VAL A 370 32.14 -19.62 -5.93
N ARG A 371 32.68 -19.34 -4.73
CA ARG A 371 33.14 -20.42 -3.83
C ARG A 371 32.02 -21.38 -3.45
N LYS A 372 30.79 -20.89 -3.30
CA LYS A 372 29.63 -21.73 -3.00
C LYS A 372 29.24 -22.59 -4.21
N ILE A 373 29.33 -22.04 -5.43
CA ILE A 373 29.09 -22.77 -6.67
C ILE A 373 30.15 -23.85 -6.87
N ASP A 374 31.43 -23.51 -6.77
CA ASP A 374 32.53 -24.46 -6.93
C ASP A 374 32.36 -25.69 -6.01
N LYS A 375 31.98 -25.48 -4.74
CA LYS A 375 31.65 -26.57 -3.80
C LYS A 375 30.43 -27.40 -4.20
N ARG A 376 29.41 -26.80 -4.83
CA ARG A 376 28.21 -27.52 -5.28
C ARG A 376 28.47 -28.35 -6.53
N LEU A 377 29.40 -27.91 -7.38
CA LEU A 377 29.76 -28.57 -8.63
C LEU A 377 30.57 -29.85 -8.43
N GLU A 378 30.94 -30.19 -7.19
CA GLU A 378 31.49 -31.50 -6.83
C GLU A 378 30.47 -32.65 -7.00
N LYS A 379 29.18 -32.33 -7.14
CA LYS A 379 28.10 -33.31 -7.38
C LYS A 379 27.63 -33.28 -8.84
N PRO A 380 27.25 -34.43 -9.43
CA PRO A 380 26.70 -34.48 -10.78
C PRO A 380 25.39 -33.67 -10.86
N ARG A 381 25.29 -32.83 -11.88
CA ARG A 381 24.13 -31.95 -12.18
C ARG A 381 23.19 -32.62 -13.17
N SER A 382 21.89 -32.33 -13.06
CA SER A 382 20.89 -32.80 -14.02
C SER A 382 20.71 -31.82 -15.18
N ASP A 383 20.11 -32.27 -16.27
CA ASP A 383 19.71 -31.40 -17.40
C ASP A 383 18.71 -30.32 -16.97
N GLU A 384 17.95 -30.56 -15.90
CA GLU A 384 17.02 -29.59 -15.32
C GLU A 384 17.77 -28.37 -14.72
N ASP A 385 18.96 -28.57 -14.15
CA ASP A 385 19.79 -27.46 -13.66
C ASP A 385 20.26 -26.55 -14.79
N ILE A 386 20.65 -27.15 -15.93
CA ILE A 386 21.06 -26.41 -17.13
C ILE A 386 19.87 -25.60 -17.65
N PHE A 387 18.70 -26.23 -17.77
CA PHE A 387 17.49 -25.56 -18.23
C PHE A 387 17.10 -24.38 -17.32
N ASN A 388 17.19 -24.55 -16.00
CA ASN A 388 16.88 -23.49 -15.03
C ASN A 388 17.86 -22.31 -15.13
N LEU A 389 19.16 -22.56 -15.32
CA LEU A 389 20.17 -21.52 -15.52
C LEU A 389 19.98 -20.78 -16.85
N GLU A 390 19.66 -21.50 -17.92
CA GLU A 390 19.36 -20.89 -19.22
C GLU A 390 18.10 -20.02 -19.16
N LYS A 391 17.07 -20.46 -18.42
CA LYS A 391 15.90 -19.63 -18.11
C LYS A 391 16.30 -18.39 -17.31
N GLU A 392 17.14 -18.51 -16.29
CA GLU A 392 17.60 -17.36 -15.50
C GLU A 392 18.37 -16.32 -16.35
N LEU A 393 19.15 -16.77 -17.34
CA LEU A 393 19.85 -15.88 -18.30
C LEU A 393 18.92 -15.05 -19.18
N THR A 394 17.65 -15.45 -19.31
CA THR A 394 16.61 -14.67 -20.01
C THR A 394 15.75 -13.83 -19.05
N SER A 395 15.94 -13.98 -17.74
CA SER A 395 15.17 -13.30 -16.70
C SER A 395 15.82 -11.99 -16.23
N ARG A 396 15.14 -11.27 -15.33
CA ARG A 396 15.68 -10.08 -14.65
C ARG A 396 16.78 -10.38 -13.63
N ASN A 397 16.98 -11.66 -13.26
CA ASN A 397 18.05 -12.08 -12.37
C ASN A 397 19.33 -12.46 -13.11
N LYS A 398 19.36 -12.33 -14.44
CA LYS A 398 20.55 -12.55 -15.24
C LYS A 398 21.77 -11.90 -14.59
N SER A 399 22.78 -12.71 -14.30
CA SER A 399 23.98 -12.27 -13.61
C SER A 399 25.23 -12.90 -14.23
N ALA A 400 26.40 -12.27 -14.01
CA ALA A 400 27.68 -12.85 -14.40
C ALA A 400 27.95 -14.20 -13.70
N LEU A 401 27.37 -14.37 -12.52
CA LEU A 401 27.41 -15.61 -11.75
C LEU A 401 26.65 -16.75 -12.44
N THR A 402 25.48 -16.45 -13.05
CA THR A 402 24.69 -17.40 -13.81
C THR A 402 25.48 -17.91 -15.03
N TYR A 403 26.16 -17.01 -15.75
CA TYR A 403 27.09 -17.38 -16.84
C TYR A 403 28.25 -18.25 -16.34
N TYR A 404 28.83 -17.90 -15.20
CA TYR A 404 29.91 -18.68 -14.60
C TYR A 404 29.44 -20.10 -14.24
N GLU A 405 28.29 -20.23 -13.58
CA GLU A 405 27.72 -21.53 -13.21
C GLU A 405 27.40 -22.38 -14.43
N LEU A 406 26.72 -21.80 -15.42
CA LEU A 406 26.37 -22.49 -16.66
C LEU A 406 27.63 -22.95 -17.41
N GLY A 407 28.62 -22.05 -17.59
CA GLY A 407 29.86 -22.40 -18.29
C GLY A 407 30.65 -23.49 -17.55
N MET A 408 30.67 -23.46 -16.22
CA MET A 408 31.27 -24.53 -15.42
C MET A 408 30.57 -25.88 -15.62
N ILE A 409 29.23 -25.92 -15.67
CA ILE A 409 28.47 -27.16 -15.93
C ILE A 409 28.71 -27.66 -17.36
N LYS A 410 28.74 -26.77 -18.36
CA LYS A 410 29.04 -27.17 -19.75
C LYS A 410 30.48 -27.72 -19.87
N MET A 411 31.41 -27.19 -19.09
CA MET A 411 32.80 -27.67 -19.05
C MET A 411 32.90 -29.08 -18.48
N THR A 412 32.03 -29.46 -17.53
CA THR A 412 32.03 -30.81 -16.92
C THR A 412 31.19 -31.82 -17.69
N ASN A 413 30.07 -31.41 -18.30
CA ASN A 413 29.05 -32.33 -18.82
C ASN A 413 28.95 -32.38 -20.36
N LEU A 414 29.48 -31.38 -21.08
CA LEU A 414 29.29 -31.24 -22.53
C LEU A 414 30.64 -31.10 -23.26
N SER A 415 31.15 -29.88 -23.39
CA SER A 415 32.40 -29.61 -24.07
C SER A 415 33.07 -28.33 -23.54
N VAL A 416 34.41 -28.31 -23.60
CA VAL A 416 35.21 -27.12 -23.26
C VAL A 416 34.89 -25.94 -24.19
N ASN A 417 34.58 -26.21 -25.46
CA ASN A 417 34.21 -25.19 -26.44
C ASN A 417 32.88 -24.50 -26.10
N ASP A 418 31.87 -25.26 -25.67
CA ASP A 418 30.58 -24.69 -25.26
C ASP A 418 30.74 -23.83 -24.00
N ALA A 419 31.55 -24.30 -23.04
CA ALA A 419 31.90 -23.52 -21.85
C ALA A 419 32.59 -22.21 -22.20
N LYS A 420 33.58 -22.25 -23.13
CA LYS A 420 34.31 -21.09 -23.61
C LYS A 420 33.36 -20.04 -24.20
N LYS A 421 32.39 -20.46 -25.01
CA LYS A 421 31.35 -19.57 -25.57
C LYS A 421 30.53 -18.90 -24.47
N VAL A 422 30.02 -19.67 -23.50
CA VAL A 422 29.23 -19.12 -22.39
C VAL A 422 30.05 -18.14 -21.55
N PHE A 423 31.33 -18.43 -21.30
CA PHE A 423 32.19 -17.51 -20.55
C PHE A 423 32.46 -16.20 -21.30
N LEU A 424 32.64 -16.26 -22.63
CA LEU A 424 32.80 -15.07 -23.46
C LEU A 424 31.53 -14.21 -23.48
N GLU A 425 30.35 -14.83 -23.60
CA GLU A 425 29.06 -14.13 -23.46
C GLU A 425 28.92 -13.49 -22.08
N GLY A 426 29.39 -14.17 -21.03
CA GLY A 426 29.41 -13.63 -19.67
C GLY A 426 30.30 -12.40 -19.52
N ILE A 427 31.46 -12.36 -20.20
CA ILE A 427 32.35 -11.19 -20.21
C ILE A 427 31.73 -10.03 -20.99
N GLN A 428 31.04 -10.31 -22.09
CA GLN A 428 30.29 -9.29 -22.83
C GLN A 428 29.16 -8.70 -21.99
N PHE A 429 28.51 -9.52 -21.17
CA PHE A 429 27.48 -9.08 -20.23
C PHE A 429 28.05 -8.26 -19.08
N ASP A 430 29.14 -8.73 -18.45
CA ASP A 430 29.79 -8.07 -17.32
C ASP A 430 31.31 -8.26 -17.35
N SER A 431 31.98 -7.28 -17.95
CA SER A 431 33.44 -7.27 -18.08
C SER A 431 34.19 -7.05 -16.76
N SER A 432 33.47 -6.80 -15.65
CA SER A 432 34.05 -6.61 -14.31
C SER A 432 34.02 -7.88 -13.44
N PHE A 433 33.64 -9.02 -14.00
CA PHE A 433 33.57 -10.29 -13.27
C PHE A 433 34.84 -11.14 -13.49
N ALA A 434 35.84 -10.95 -12.62
CA ALA A 434 37.15 -11.63 -12.71
C ALA A 434 37.11 -13.17 -12.85
N PRO A 435 36.18 -13.92 -12.21
CA PRO A 435 36.16 -15.38 -12.30
C PRO A 435 35.96 -15.93 -13.73
N LEU A 436 35.27 -15.21 -14.62
CA LEU A 436 35.09 -15.62 -16.02
C LEU A 436 36.42 -15.56 -16.78
N TYR A 437 37.16 -14.46 -16.63
CA TYR A 437 38.50 -14.32 -17.21
C TYR A 437 39.46 -15.39 -16.72
N TYR A 438 39.43 -15.68 -15.41
CA TYR A 438 40.28 -16.72 -14.83
C TYR A 438 39.98 -18.11 -15.43
N LYS A 439 38.71 -18.46 -15.64
CA LYS A 439 38.35 -19.74 -16.25
C LYS A 439 38.76 -19.82 -17.72
N LEU A 440 38.59 -18.74 -18.48
CA LEU A 440 39.09 -18.68 -19.85
C LEU A 440 40.62 -18.78 -19.92
N ALA A 441 41.34 -18.16 -18.98
CA ALA A 441 42.80 -18.31 -18.89
C ALA A 441 43.21 -19.78 -18.70
N LEU A 442 42.54 -20.50 -17.80
CA LEU A 442 42.79 -21.93 -17.58
C LEU A 442 42.49 -22.78 -18.82
N ILE A 443 41.41 -22.49 -19.54
CA ILE A 443 41.06 -23.18 -20.79
C ILE A 443 42.14 -22.94 -21.85
N GLU A 444 42.50 -21.68 -22.12
CA GLU A 444 43.54 -21.35 -23.11
C GLU A 444 44.90 -21.96 -22.75
N ARG A 445 45.23 -22.05 -21.45
CA ARG A 445 46.44 -22.73 -20.99
C ARG A 445 46.40 -24.22 -21.33
N GLN A 446 45.28 -24.90 -21.09
CA GLN A 446 45.11 -26.31 -21.43
C GLN A 446 45.18 -26.57 -22.94
N GLU A 447 44.73 -25.61 -23.75
CA GLU A 447 44.84 -25.64 -25.21
C GLU A 447 46.25 -25.28 -25.73
N GLY A 448 47.20 -24.91 -24.86
CA GLY A 448 48.56 -24.52 -25.23
C GLY A 448 48.71 -23.06 -25.71
N ASN A 449 47.65 -22.27 -25.64
CA ASN A 449 47.63 -20.86 -26.04
C ASN A 449 48.10 -19.93 -24.90
N TYR A 450 49.36 -20.07 -24.46
CA TYR A 450 49.90 -19.35 -23.29
C TYR A 450 49.78 -17.82 -23.37
N SER A 451 49.96 -17.23 -24.56
CA SER A 451 49.81 -15.78 -24.77
C SER A 451 48.40 -15.26 -24.45
N LYS A 452 47.36 -15.92 -24.97
CA LYS A 452 45.96 -15.58 -24.67
C LYS A 452 45.59 -15.90 -23.23
N SER A 453 46.12 -17.01 -22.70
CA SER A 453 45.93 -17.38 -21.31
C SER A 453 46.43 -16.28 -20.37
N LYS A 454 47.64 -15.76 -20.63
CA LYS A 454 48.25 -14.68 -19.85
C LYS A 454 47.42 -13.39 -19.93
N GLU A 455 46.93 -13.03 -21.13
CA GLU A 455 46.06 -11.86 -21.30
C GLU A 455 44.80 -11.95 -20.42
N TYR A 456 44.14 -13.11 -20.40
CA TYR A 456 42.96 -13.30 -19.54
C TYR A 456 43.31 -13.34 -18.06
N ALA A 457 44.43 -13.95 -17.67
CA ALA A 457 44.89 -13.99 -16.28
C ALA A 457 45.22 -12.57 -15.76
N ASP A 458 45.88 -11.74 -16.56
CA ASP A 458 46.18 -10.34 -16.25
C ASP A 458 44.90 -9.51 -16.09
N LYS A 459 43.90 -9.73 -16.94
CA LYS A 459 42.59 -9.08 -16.80
C LYS A 459 41.89 -9.49 -15.51
N ALA A 460 41.90 -10.78 -15.16
CA ALA A 460 41.34 -11.26 -13.90
C ALA A 460 42.01 -10.60 -12.68
N LEU A 461 43.35 -10.51 -12.69
CA LEU A 461 44.14 -9.91 -11.62
C LEU A 461 43.90 -8.39 -11.50
N LYS A 462 43.78 -7.68 -12.62
CA LYS A 462 43.43 -6.24 -12.63
C LYS A 462 42.06 -5.95 -12.01
N ILE A 463 41.10 -6.85 -12.20
CA ILE A 463 39.75 -6.71 -11.66
C ILE A 463 39.70 -7.08 -10.18
N SER A 464 40.42 -8.14 -9.77
CA SER A 464 40.42 -8.60 -8.38
C SER A 464 41.79 -9.13 -7.98
N ASN A 465 42.35 -8.58 -6.91
CA ASN A 465 43.68 -8.94 -6.41
C ASN A 465 43.64 -10.23 -5.58
N LEU A 466 43.24 -11.36 -6.20
CA LEU A 466 43.26 -12.68 -5.57
C LEU A 466 44.58 -13.39 -5.85
N GLU A 467 45.13 -14.04 -4.82
CA GLU A 467 46.40 -14.77 -4.87
C GLU A 467 46.41 -15.83 -5.99
N LYS A 468 45.32 -16.58 -6.16
CA LYS A 468 45.19 -17.55 -7.26
C LYS A 468 45.33 -16.95 -8.66
N TYR A 469 44.97 -15.68 -8.86
CA TYR A 469 45.13 -15.01 -10.15
C TYR A 469 46.58 -14.57 -10.35
N LYS A 470 47.22 -14.06 -9.28
CA LYS A 470 48.63 -13.71 -9.27
C LYS A 470 49.50 -14.92 -9.60
N ASN A 471 49.26 -16.05 -8.93
CA ASN A 471 50.02 -17.28 -9.15
C ASN A 471 49.90 -17.78 -10.61
N LEU A 472 48.71 -17.68 -11.22
CA LEU A 472 48.53 -18.06 -12.62
C LEU A 472 49.29 -17.13 -13.58
N VAL A 473 49.29 -15.81 -13.34
CA VAL A 473 50.06 -14.85 -14.14
C VAL A 473 51.57 -15.13 -14.04
N GLU A 474 52.07 -15.39 -12.83
CA GLU A 474 53.48 -15.72 -12.60
C GLU A 474 53.88 -17.03 -13.31
N GLU A 475 53.05 -18.07 -13.21
CA GLU A 475 53.25 -19.35 -13.91
C GLU A 475 53.35 -19.13 -15.43
N LEU A 476 52.38 -18.41 -16.00
CA LEU A 476 52.31 -18.12 -17.43
C LEU A 476 53.39 -17.15 -17.93
N SER A 477 54.12 -16.49 -17.02
CA SER A 477 55.24 -15.62 -17.40
C SER A 477 56.53 -16.39 -17.71
N ASN A 478 56.58 -17.68 -17.36
CA ASN A 478 57.71 -18.57 -17.62
C ASN A 478 57.59 -19.33 -18.97
N TYR A 479 56.49 -19.14 -19.70
CA TYR A 479 56.21 -19.65 -21.03
C TYR A 479 56.11 -18.48 -22.01
#